data_AF-A0A6V7YDH6-F1
#
_entry.id   AF-A0A6V7YDH6-F1
#
_cell.length_a   1.000
_cell.length_b   1.000
_cell.length_c   1.000
_cell.angle_alpha   90.00
_cell.angle_beta   90.00
_cell.angle_gamma   90.00
#
_symmetry.space_group_name_H-M   'P 1'
#
loop_
_entity.id
_entity.type
_entity.pdbx_description
1 polymer ?
#
loop_
_entity_poly.entity_id
_entity_poly.type
_entity_poly.pdbx_seq_one_letter_code
_entity_poly.pdbx_strand_id
1 'polypeptide(L)' 'MGWSEGQGLGKANQGMKGPIETIIKNNRAGLGMFVKTKENARENVTNDKLAILEKVRQRYEQIGNKK' A
#
# COMPACT_ATOMS: atom_id res chain seq x y z
N MET A 1 42.58 -5.94 13.85
CA MET A 1 41.80 -5.06 12.93
C MET A 1 41.29 -3.77 13.59
N GLY A 2 41.47 -3.52 14.89
CA GLY A 2 41.37 -2.17 15.50
C GLY A 2 39.97 -1.52 15.49
N TRP A 3 38.97 -2.14 14.89
CA TRP A 3 37.59 -1.69 14.88
C TRP A 3 36.85 -2.20 16.11
N SER A 4 36.11 -1.29 16.75
CA SER A 4 35.28 -1.49 17.94
C SER A 4 33.82 -1.76 17.55
N GLU A 5 33.22 -2.74 18.21
CA GLU A 5 31.83 -3.14 17.93
C GLU A 5 30.85 -1.97 18.15
N GLY A 6 29.89 -1.83 17.24
CA GLY A 6 28.84 -0.79 17.30
C GLY A 6 29.27 0.62 16.90
N GLN A 7 30.53 0.81 16.48
CA GLN A 7 31.04 2.09 15.98
C GLN A 7 31.08 2.12 14.45
N GLY A 8 30.87 3.31 13.90
CA GLY A 8 31.06 3.57 12.48
C GLY A 8 32.52 3.39 12.07
N LEU A 9 32.75 3.09 10.79
CA LEU A 9 34.12 3.03 10.26
C LEU A 9 34.71 4.44 10.06
N GLY A 10 36.04 4.53 9.94
CA GLY A 10 36.76 5.78 9.69
C GLY A 10 37.50 6.33 10.92
N LYS A 11 38.42 7.28 10.69
CA LYS A 11 39.34 7.81 11.71
C LYS A 11 38.64 8.38 12.96
N ALA A 12 37.44 8.89 12.80
CA ALA A 12 36.63 9.51 13.86
C ALA A 12 35.30 8.77 14.10
N ASN A 13 35.20 7.49 13.69
CA ASN A 13 33.97 6.68 13.77
C ASN A 13 32.75 7.29 13.06
N GLN A 14 32.99 8.08 12.01
CA GLN A 14 31.98 8.87 11.30
C GLN A 14 31.17 8.07 10.27
N GLY A 15 31.61 6.86 9.95
CA GLY A 15 30.93 5.98 9.02
C GLY A 15 29.58 5.52 9.54
N MET A 16 28.73 5.03 8.64
CA MET A 16 27.47 4.43 9.04
C MET A 16 27.72 3.18 9.90
N LYS A 17 26.93 3.06 10.97
CA LYS A 17 26.98 1.89 11.88
C LYS A 17 26.32 0.65 11.31
N GLY A 18 25.39 0.84 10.38
CA GLY A 18 24.60 -0.22 9.78
C GLY A 18 24.42 0.00 8.27
N PRO A 19 23.88 -1.00 7.58
CA PRO A 19 23.59 -0.90 6.17
C PRO A 19 22.49 0.14 5.90
N ILE A 20 22.48 0.67 4.68
CA ILE A 20 21.40 1.55 4.20
C ILE A 20 20.20 0.67 3.84
N GLU A 21 19.03 0.99 4.38
CA GLU A 21 17.79 0.36 3.97
C GLU A 21 17.38 0.84 2.57
N THR A 22 16.98 -0.09 1.71
CA THR A 22 16.52 0.22 0.36
C THR A 22 15.05 -0.15 0.21
N ILE A 23 14.30 0.73 -0.46
CA ILE A 23 12.89 0.48 -0.78
C ILE A 23 12.85 -0.11 -2.20
N ILE A 24 12.40 -1.35 -2.32
CA ILE A 24 12.28 -2.02 -3.62
C ILE A 24 11.01 -1.53 -4.33
N LYS A 25 11.17 -0.98 -5.53
CA LYS A 25 10.07 -0.53 -6.38
C LYS A 25 9.43 -1.72 -7.10
N ASN A 26 8.40 -2.29 -6.50
CA ASN A 26 7.76 -3.52 -7.02
C ASN A 26 6.81 -3.34 -8.21
N ASN A 27 6.83 -2.19 -8.93
CA ASN A 27 5.93 -1.93 -10.08
C ASN A 27 6.41 -0.74 -10.93
N ARG A 28 5.73 -0.47 -12.05
CA ARG A 28 5.98 0.72 -12.90
C ARG A 28 5.30 2.00 -12.39
N ALA A 29 4.88 2.03 -11.12
CA ALA A 29 4.22 3.19 -10.52
C ALA A 29 5.11 4.45 -10.54
N GLY A 30 4.50 5.62 -10.59
CA GLY A 30 5.20 6.90 -10.48
C GLY A 30 5.92 7.06 -9.14
N LEU A 31 6.95 7.91 -9.08
CA LEU A 31 7.57 8.29 -7.82
C LEU A 31 6.53 9.01 -6.93
N GLY A 32 6.46 8.67 -5.65
CA GLY A 32 5.45 9.22 -4.73
C GLY A 32 4.07 8.56 -4.81
N MET A 33 3.85 7.63 -5.76
CA MET A 33 2.68 6.75 -5.73
C MET A 33 2.89 5.69 -4.65
N PHE A 34 2.51 6.01 -3.43
CA PHE A 34 2.42 5.02 -2.37
C PHE A 34 1.40 3.97 -2.80
N VAL A 35 1.84 2.71 -2.86
CA VAL A 35 0.93 1.59 -3.08
C VAL A 35 -0.06 1.65 -1.93
N LYS A 36 -1.29 2.08 -2.21
CA LYS A 36 -2.43 1.90 -1.30
C LYS A 36 -2.34 0.45 -0.85
N THR A 37 -2.16 0.23 0.45
CA THR A 37 -2.00 -1.12 1.01
C THR A 37 -3.10 -2.03 0.44
N LYS A 38 -2.83 -3.33 0.31
CA LYS A 38 -3.81 -4.29 -0.24
C LYS A 38 -5.19 -4.16 0.43
N GLU A 39 -5.23 -3.69 1.68
CA GLU A 39 -6.44 -3.34 2.45
C GLU A 39 -7.24 -2.19 1.80
N ASN A 40 -6.61 -1.05 1.54
CA ASN A 40 -7.23 0.09 0.84
C ASN A 40 -7.70 -0.27 -0.58
N ALA A 41 -6.95 -1.11 -1.30
CA ALA A 41 -7.36 -1.57 -2.63
C ALA A 41 -8.60 -2.48 -2.57
N ARG A 42 -8.69 -3.36 -1.55
CA ARG A 42 -9.85 -4.22 -1.32
C ARG A 42 -11.09 -3.42 -0.90
N GLU A 43 -10.92 -2.40 -0.06
CA GLU A 43 -12.00 -1.53 0.42
C GLU A 43 -12.73 -0.82 -0.74
N ASN A 44 -11.97 -0.28 -1.70
CA ASN A 44 -12.56 0.36 -2.88
C ASN A 44 -13.34 -0.65 -3.74
N VAL A 45 -12.79 -1.86 -3.93
CA VAL A 45 -13.47 -2.93 -4.69
C VAL A 45 -14.73 -3.44 -3.97
N THR A 46 -14.74 -3.50 -2.65
CA THR A 46 -15.94 -3.89 -1.88
C THR A 46 -17.03 -2.84 -1.97
N ASN A 47 -16.69 -1.56 -1.92
CA ASN A 47 -17.65 -0.45 -2.04
C ASN A 47 -18.32 -0.46 -3.43
N ASP A 48 -17.56 -0.67 -4.50
CA ASP A 48 -18.10 -0.75 -5.86
C ASP A 48 -19.08 -1.93 -6.03
N LYS A 49 -18.75 -3.11 -5.47
CA LYS A 49 -19.62 -4.28 -5.51
C LYS A 49 -20.93 -4.06 -4.74
N LEU A 50 -20.85 -3.43 -3.56
CA LEU A 50 -22.03 -3.09 -2.76
C LEU A 50 -22.94 -2.12 -3.51
N ALA A 51 -22.38 -1.09 -4.15
CA ALA A 51 -23.14 -0.13 -4.95
C ALA A 51 -23.84 -0.79 -6.15
N ILE A 52 -23.20 -1.80 -6.79
CA ILE A 52 -23.82 -2.58 -7.87
C ILE A 52 -25.00 -3.40 -7.34
N LEU A 53 -24.83 -4.08 -6.20
CA LEU A 53 -25.89 -4.90 -5.59
C LEU A 53 -27.11 -4.04 -5.20
N GLU A 54 -26.89 -2.84 -4.66
CA GLU A 54 -27.95 -1.91 -4.31
C GLU A 54 -28.75 -1.46 -5.54
N LYS A 55 -28.05 -1.12 -6.64
CA LYS A 55 -28.70 -0.80 -7.93
C LYS A 55 -29.48 -1.97 -8.51
N VAL A 56 -29.04 -3.21 -8.30
CA VAL A 56 -29.77 -4.41 -8.74
C VAL A 56 -31.04 -4.57 -7.91
N ARG A 57 -30.95 -4.42 -6.59
CA ARG A 57 -32.11 -4.49 -5.68
C ARG A 57 -33.19 -3.47 -6.07
N GLN A 58 -32.80 -2.20 -6.26
CA GLN A 58 -33.73 -1.13 -6.67
C GLN A 58 -34.45 -1.45 -7.99
N ARG A 59 -33.74 -2.03 -8.96
CA ARG A 59 -34.35 -2.44 -10.25
C ARG A 59 -35.44 -3.49 -10.07
N TYR A 60 -35.23 -4.48 -9.20
CA TYR A 60 -36.25 -5.51 -8.93
C TYR A 60 -37.48 -4.96 -8.19
N GLU A 61 -37.28 -4.05 -7.23
CA GLU A 61 -38.38 -3.38 -6.52
C GLU A 61 -39.24 -2.55 -7.47
N GLN A 62 -38.62 -1.84 -8.42
CA GLN A 62 -39.34 -1.07 -9.47
C GLN A 62 -40.16 -1.97 -10.40
N ILE A 63 -39.68 -3.17 -10.73
CA ILE A 63 -40.41 -4.15 -11.55
C ILE A 63 -41.60 -4.72 -10.76
N GLY A 64 -41.41 -4.98 -9.46
CA GLY A 64 -42.45 -5.48 -8.57
C GLY A 64 -43.60 -4.50 -8.34
N ASN A 65 -43.29 -3.21 -8.17
CA ASN A 65 -44.29 -2.14 -7.97
C ASN A 65 -45.03 -1.70 -9.25
N LYS A 66 -44.68 -2.26 -10.42
CA LYS A 66 -45.32 -1.95 -11.71
C LYS A 66 -46.41 -2.97 -12.11
N LYS A 67 -46.71 -3.94 -11.25
CA LYS A 67 -47.86 -4.84 -11.34
C LYS A 67 -48.96 -4.37 -10.41
#